data_AF-A0A2U2M1Q4-F1
#
_entry.id   AF-A0A2U2M1Q4-F1
#
_cell.length_a   1.000
_cell.length_b   1.000
_cell.length_c   1.000
_cell.angle_alpha   90.00
_cell.angle_beta   90.00
_cell.angle_gamma   90.00
#
_symmetry.space_group_name_H-M   'P 1'
#
loop_
_entity.id
_entity.type
_entity.pdbx_description
1 polymer ?
#
loop_
_entity_poly.entity_id
_entity_poly.type
_entity_poly.pdbx_seq_one_letter_code
_entity_poly.pdbx_strand_id
1 'polypeptide(L)'
;MQEKEILKLSKDITNYIRDFDRCYDNAETLKDLGKEVDDLREQINRLEKADANDFYLERLKESHDMKAILYNELLKLHDQNIIILWQETSKILKAMNKVSDEDLRNNYPDLDIQIFRELQANIKGRNKSLKPPFKVRLKYKINQLFNWRRCKK
;
A
#
# COMPACT_ATOMS: atom_id res chain seq x y z
N MET A 1 -15.82 1.70 -27.56
CA MET A 1 -15.39 2.32 -26.28
C MET A 1 -15.12 3.78 -26.58
N GLN A 2 -15.87 4.71 -25.99
CA GLN A 2 -15.79 6.14 -26.35
C GLN A 2 -14.45 6.70 -25.88
N GLU A 3 -13.79 7.56 -26.66
CA GLU A 3 -12.48 8.20 -26.40
C GLU A 3 -12.26 8.67 -24.94
N LYS A 4 -13.33 9.14 -24.29
CA LYS A 4 -13.38 9.49 -22.86
C LYS A 4 -13.01 8.34 -21.90
N GLU A 5 -13.41 7.11 -22.22
CA GLU A 5 -13.14 5.91 -21.41
C GLU A 5 -11.65 5.55 -21.43
N ILE A 6 -10.94 5.85 -22.52
CA ILE A 6 -9.53 5.54 -22.67
C ILE A 6 -8.64 6.63 -22.08
N LEU A 7 -9.03 7.89 -22.21
CA LEU A 7 -8.42 8.98 -21.42
C LEU A 7 -8.54 8.71 -19.91
N LYS A 8 -9.69 8.19 -19.46
CA LYS A 8 -9.89 7.78 -18.07
C LYS A 8 -8.96 6.63 -17.69
N LEU A 9 -8.88 5.58 -18.51
CA LEU A 9 -7.99 4.44 -18.27
C LEU A 9 -6.52 4.85 -18.18
N SER A 10 -6.06 5.73 -19.09
CA SER A 10 -4.70 6.27 -19.08
C SER A 10 -4.40 7.03 -17.78
N LYS A 11 -5.32 7.89 -17.33
CA LYS A 11 -5.20 8.59 -16.05
C LYS A 11 -5.17 7.63 -14.86
N ASP A 12 -6.00 6.59 -14.87
CA ASP A 12 -6.07 5.59 -13.81
C ASP A 12 -4.76 4.78 -13.73
N ILE A 13 -4.14 4.45 -14.86
CA ILE A 13 -2.84 3.77 -14.93
C ILE A 13 -1.71 4.65 -14.38
N THR A 14 -1.65 5.92 -14.77
CA THR A 14 -0.63 6.86 -14.26
C THR A 14 -0.73 7.05 -12.75
N ASN A 15 -1.95 7.18 -12.23
CA ASN A 15 -2.17 7.25 -10.79
C ASN A 15 -1.73 5.96 -10.10
N TYR A 16 -2.04 4.79 -10.68
CA TYR A 16 -1.60 3.50 -10.13
C TYR A 16 -0.08 3.42 -9.99
N ILE A 17 0.69 3.79 -11.03
CA ILE A 17 2.16 3.74 -11.00
C ILE A 17 2.70 4.64 -9.88
N ARG A 18 2.25 5.91 -9.83
CA ARG A 18 2.69 6.86 -8.81
C ARG A 18 2.38 6.39 -7.39
N ASP A 19 1.16 5.90 -7.17
CA ASP A 19 0.73 5.50 -5.84
C ASP A 19 1.40 4.17 -5.42
N PHE A 20 1.73 3.30 -6.38
CA PHE A 20 2.57 2.10 -6.17
C PHE A 20 3.96 2.49 -5.68
N ASP A 21 4.66 3.38 -6.39
CA ASP A 21 6.02 3.80 -6.05
C ASP A 21 6.05 4.46 -4.66
N ARG A 22 5.06 5.32 -4.36
CA ARG A 22 4.92 5.91 -3.03
C ARG A 22 4.70 4.86 -1.93
N CYS A 23 3.95 3.80 -2.20
CA CYS A 23 3.77 2.73 -1.21
C CYS A 23 5.04 1.92 -1.02
N TYR A 24 5.86 1.74 -2.05
CA TYR A 24 7.17 1.12 -1.93
C TYR A 24 8.10 1.95 -1.04
N ASP A 25 8.22 3.26 -1.27
CA ASP A 25 9.07 4.14 -0.46
C ASP A 25 8.63 4.18 1.01
N ASN A 26 7.31 4.21 1.24
CA ASN A 26 6.76 4.12 2.60
C ASN A 26 7.09 2.79 3.28
N ALA A 27 7.20 1.68 2.54
CA ALA A 27 7.56 0.38 3.09
C ALA A 27 9.01 0.33 3.56
N GLU A 28 9.95 0.90 2.79
CA GLU A 28 11.35 1.02 3.21
C GLU A 28 11.49 1.95 4.42
N THR A 29 10.80 3.10 4.43
CA THR A 29 10.79 4.01 5.59
C THR A 29 10.26 3.31 6.86
N LEU A 30 9.20 2.51 6.72
CA LEU A 30 8.65 1.71 7.82
C LEU A 30 9.65 0.69 8.33
N LYS A 31 10.35 0.01 7.42
CA LYS A 31 11.36 -1.00 7.77
C LYS A 31 12.52 -0.39 8.55
N ASP A 32 13.01 0.78 8.14
CA ASP A 32 14.06 1.50 8.87
C ASP A 32 13.59 1.91 10.26
N LEU A 33 12.39 2.49 10.39
CA LEU A 33 11.82 2.86 11.68
C LEU A 33 11.61 1.64 12.59
N GLY A 34 11.17 0.51 12.04
CA GLY A 34 11.02 -0.74 12.77
C GLY A 34 12.35 -1.24 13.34
N LYS A 35 13.43 -1.15 12.55
CA LYS A 35 14.78 -1.47 12.99
C LYS A 35 15.23 -0.56 14.13
N GLU A 36 14.98 0.74 14.05
CA GLU A 36 15.31 1.67 15.13
C GLU A 36 14.58 1.34 16.44
N VAL A 37 13.31 0.93 16.36
CA VAL A 37 12.52 0.49 17.54
C VAL A 37 13.15 -0.76 18.16
N ASP A 38 13.51 -1.75 17.35
CA ASP A 38 14.15 -2.99 17.80
C ASP A 38 15.53 -2.73 18.44
N ASP A 39 16.36 -1.90 17.80
CA ASP A 39 17.68 -1.51 18.31
C ASP A 39 17.58 -0.77 19.65
N LEU A 40 16.59 0.13 19.81
CA LEU A 40 16.33 0.82 21.08
C LEU A 40 15.88 -0.15 22.17
N ARG A 41 15.00 -1.11 21.84
CA ARG A 41 14.55 -2.12 22.78
C ARG A 41 15.70 -3.00 23.27
N GLU A 42 16.61 -3.37 22.36
CA GLU A 42 17.79 -4.15 22.73
C GLU A 42 18.72 -3.34 23.66
N GLN A 43 18.94 -2.06 23.37
CA GLN A 43 19.73 -1.17 24.23
C GLN A 43 19.12 -1.04 25.64
N ILE A 44 17.80 -0.81 25.74
CA ILE A 44 17.08 -0.76 27.03
C ILE A 44 17.29 -2.06 27.80
N ASN A 45 17.07 -3.21 27.17
CA ASN A 45 17.22 -4.53 27.81
C ASN A 45 18.66 -4.76 28.34
N ARG A 46 19.68 -4.29 27.61
CA ARG A 46 21.08 -4.40 28.05
C ARG A 46 21.36 -3.52 29.27
N LEU A 47 20.84 -2.30 29.27
CA LEU A 47 21.00 -1.35 30.38
C LEU A 47 20.25 -1.78 31.64
N GLU A 48 19.03 -2.30 31.50
CA GLU A 48 18.25 -2.86 32.62
C GLU A 48 18.97 -4.05 33.27
N LYS A 49 19.61 -4.91 32.48
CA LYS A 49 20.41 -6.03 33.00
C LYS A 49 21.71 -5.61 33.68
N ALA A 50 22.21 -4.42 33.36
CA ALA A 50 23.40 -3.86 33.97
C ALA A 50 23.08 -3.06 35.26
N ASP A 51 21.82 -3.09 35.72
CA ASP A 51 21.33 -2.34 36.88
C ASP A 51 21.55 -0.82 36.75
N ALA A 52 21.60 -0.32 35.51
CA ALA A 52 21.74 1.10 35.20
C ALA A 52 20.40 1.82 35.39
N ASN A 53 20.00 2.00 36.65
CA ASN A 53 18.80 2.76 36.98
C ASN A 53 19.15 4.24 37.12
N ASP A 54 19.13 4.95 35.99
CA ASP A 54 19.44 6.38 35.96
C ASP A 54 18.55 7.11 34.95
N PHE A 55 18.44 8.43 35.09
CA PHE A 55 17.60 9.33 34.27
C PHE A 55 17.71 9.08 32.75
N TYR A 56 18.86 8.60 32.29
CA TYR A 56 19.11 8.24 30.90
C TYR A 56 18.27 7.04 30.41
N LEU A 57 18.10 5.99 31.23
CA LEU A 57 17.30 4.81 30.88
C LEU A 57 15.83 5.16 30.70
N GLU A 58 15.30 6.04 31.55
CA GLU A 58 13.91 6.49 31.48
C GLU A 58 13.65 7.29 30.18
N ARG A 59 14.56 8.18 29.80
CA ARG A 59 14.48 8.89 28.50
C ARG A 59 14.56 7.96 27.29
N LEU A 60 15.36 6.88 27.37
CA LEU A 60 15.42 5.87 26.30
C LEU A 60 14.09 5.11 26.17
N LYS A 61 13.47 4.75 27.30
CA LYS A 61 12.14 4.11 27.33
C LYS A 61 11.07 5.00 26.71
N GLU A 62 11.03 6.28 27.09
CA GLU A 62 10.12 7.26 26.49
C GLU A 62 10.32 7.37 24.98
N SER A 63 11.59 7.44 24.52
CA SER A 63 11.90 7.52 23.09
C SER A 63 11.47 6.26 22.33
N HIS A 64 11.74 5.08 22.90
CA HIS A 64 11.28 3.81 22.35
C HIS A 64 9.75 3.79 22.23
N ASP A 65 9.02 4.16 23.27
CA ASP A 65 7.57 4.10 23.29
C ASP A 65 6.94 5.06 22.27
N MET A 66 7.45 6.29 22.16
CA MET A 66 6.99 7.24 21.13
C MET A 66 7.22 6.69 19.72
N LYS A 67 8.40 6.13 19.43
CA LYS A 67 8.72 5.55 18.13
C LYS A 67 7.90 4.30 17.83
N ALA A 68 7.67 3.45 18.83
CA ALA A 68 6.85 2.24 18.68
C ALA A 68 5.39 2.59 18.39
N ILE A 69 4.83 3.62 19.04
CA ILE A 69 3.48 4.13 18.73
C ILE A 69 3.43 4.62 17.29
N LEU A 70 4.36 5.49 16.90
CA LEU A 70 4.44 6.04 15.54
C LEU A 70 4.56 4.94 14.48
N TYR A 71 5.45 3.98 14.68
CA TYR A 71 5.63 2.82 13.81
C TYR A 71 4.31 2.05 13.62
N ASN A 72 3.61 1.75 14.72
CA ASN A 72 2.35 1.03 14.68
C ASN A 72 1.23 1.80 13.95
N GLU A 73 1.19 3.12 14.07
CA GLU A 73 0.24 3.97 13.34
C GLU A 73 0.54 4.00 11.85
N LEU A 74 1.81 4.20 11.48
CA LEU A 74 2.25 4.19 10.09
C LEU A 74 2.05 2.82 9.44
N LEU A 75 2.31 1.73 10.16
CA LEU A 75 2.07 0.36 9.68
C LEU A 75 0.60 0.13 9.37
N LYS A 76 -0.31 0.57 10.25
CA LYS A 76 -1.76 0.50 10.01
C LYS A 76 -2.17 1.29 8.77
N LEU A 77 -1.63 2.49 8.58
CA LEU A 77 -1.92 3.31 7.40
C LEU A 77 -1.38 2.66 6.12
N HIS A 78 -0.17 2.13 6.18
CA HIS A 78 0.46 1.41 5.06
C HIS A 78 -0.35 0.18 4.65
N ASP A 79 -0.75 -0.66 5.60
CA ASP A 79 -1.61 -1.83 5.34
C ASP A 79 -2.93 -1.43 4.68
N GLN A 80 -3.55 -0.34 5.15
CA GLN A 80 -4.78 0.20 4.54
C GLN A 80 -4.54 0.66 3.10
N ASN A 81 -3.44 1.40 2.86
CA ASN A 81 -3.08 1.90 1.54
C ASN A 81 -2.81 0.76 0.55
N ILE A 82 -2.12 -0.31 0.96
CA ILE A 82 -1.93 -1.50 0.13
C ILE A 82 -3.27 -2.12 -0.26
N ILE A 83 -4.21 -2.24 0.69
CA ILE A 83 -5.54 -2.81 0.39
C ILE A 83 -6.29 -1.95 -0.63
N ILE A 84 -6.25 -0.62 -0.48
CA ILE A 84 -6.90 0.31 -1.40
C ILE A 84 -6.27 0.20 -2.78
N LEU A 85 -4.94 0.25 -2.87
CA LEU A 85 -4.21 0.10 -4.13
C LEU A 85 -4.56 -1.21 -4.83
N TRP A 86 -4.53 -2.32 -4.10
CA TRP A 86 -4.90 -3.62 -4.64
C TRP A 86 -6.34 -3.62 -5.19
N GLN A 87 -7.29 -2.97 -4.51
CA GLN A 87 -8.67 -2.86 -4.97
C GLN A 87 -8.81 -2.00 -6.23
N GLU A 88 -8.20 -0.81 -6.27
CA GLU A 88 -8.26 0.07 -7.44
C GLU A 88 -7.57 -0.56 -8.65
N THR A 89 -6.40 -1.15 -8.46
CA THR A 89 -5.69 -1.88 -9.52
C THR A 89 -6.52 -3.05 -10.06
N SER A 90 -7.24 -3.75 -9.18
CA SER A 90 -8.15 -4.82 -9.59
C SER A 90 -9.33 -4.31 -10.43
N LYS A 91 -9.79 -3.07 -10.22
CA LYS A 91 -10.80 -2.43 -11.09
C LYS A 91 -10.20 -2.03 -12.44
N ILE A 92 -9.00 -1.46 -12.46
CA ILE A 92 -8.26 -1.12 -13.69
C ILE A 92 -8.08 -2.38 -14.55
N LEU A 93 -7.58 -3.48 -13.98
CA LEU A 93 -7.42 -4.75 -14.69
C LEU A 93 -8.74 -5.29 -15.23
N LYS A 94 -9.84 -5.16 -14.49
CA LYS A 94 -11.17 -5.53 -14.99
C LYS A 94 -11.60 -4.68 -16.17
N ALA A 95 -11.28 -3.39 -16.19
CA ALA A 95 -11.56 -2.51 -17.32
C ALA A 95 -10.71 -2.90 -18.53
N MET A 96 -9.40 -3.09 -18.36
CA MET A 96 -8.49 -3.54 -19.43
C MET A 96 -8.92 -4.89 -20.03
N ASN A 97 -9.39 -5.84 -19.21
CA ASN A 97 -9.87 -7.14 -19.67
C ASN A 97 -11.13 -7.08 -20.54
N LYS A 98 -11.89 -5.99 -20.50
CA LYS A 98 -13.07 -5.79 -21.35
C LYS A 98 -12.72 -5.24 -22.74
N VAL A 99 -11.48 -4.78 -22.92
CA VAL A 99 -11.01 -4.21 -24.18
C VAL A 99 -10.45 -5.35 -25.05
N SER A 100 -11.11 -5.66 -26.16
CA SER A 100 -10.61 -6.65 -27.12
C SER A 100 -9.50 -6.06 -28.00
N ASP A 101 -8.68 -6.91 -28.62
CA ASP A 101 -7.69 -6.43 -29.61
C ASP A 101 -8.37 -5.78 -30.81
N GLU A 102 -9.54 -6.28 -31.21
CA GLU A 102 -10.36 -5.70 -32.27
C GLU A 102 -10.84 -4.30 -31.91
N ASP A 103 -11.33 -4.09 -30.68
CA ASP A 103 -11.71 -2.77 -30.19
C ASP A 103 -10.52 -1.80 -30.22
N LEU A 104 -9.33 -2.26 -29.84
CA LEU A 104 -8.11 -1.44 -29.88
C LEU A 104 -7.75 -1.07 -31.32
N ARG A 105 -7.71 -2.04 -32.24
CA ARG A 105 -7.39 -1.79 -33.66
C ARG A 105 -8.38 -0.81 -34.30
N ASN A 106 -9.67 -1.00 -34.02
CA ASN A 106 -10.74 -0.22 -34.65
C ASN A 106 -10.83 1.21 -34.13
N ASN A 107 -10.46 1.47 -32.88
CA ASN A 107 -10.57 2.80 -32.27
C ASN A 107 -9.21 3.51 -32.11
N TYR A 108 -8.09 2.77 -32.16
CA TYR A 108 -6.72 3.26 -31.95
C TYR A 108 -5.74 2.53 -32.88
N PRO A 109 -5.78 2.80 -34.19
CA PRO A 109 -4.96 2.10 -35.19
C PRO A 109 -3.46 2.28 -34.97
N ASP A 110 -3.04 3.39 -34.35
CA ASP A 110 -1.64 3.69 -34.03
C ASP A 110 -1.19 3.14 -32.67
N LEU A 111 -2.10 2.55 -31.88
CA LEU A 111 -1.75 1.97 -30.59
C LEU A 111 -0.99 0.67 -30.79
N ASP A 112 0.20 0.59 -30.20
CA ASP A 112 0.90 -0.67 -30.08
C ASP A 112 0.17 -1.59 -29.07
N ILE A 113 -0.62 -2.52 -29.63
CA ILE A 113 -1.41 -3.48 -28.87
C ILE A 113 -0.49 -4.40 -28.06
N GLN A 114 0.70 -4.72 -28.56
CA GLN A 114 1.66 -5.54 -27.84
C GLN A 114 2.09 -4.82 -26.56
N ILE A 115 2.46 -3.54 -26.65
CA ILE A 115 2.81 -2.72 -25.48
C ILE A 115 1.63 -2.64 -24.50
N PHE A 116 0.39 -2.47 -24.97
CA PHE A 116 -0.79 -2.47 -24.10
C PHE A 116 -0.95 -3.78 -23.33
N ARG A 117 -0.77 -4.93 -24.00
CA ARG A 117 -0.88 -6.26 -23.37
C ARG A 117 0.28 -6.54 -22.42
N GLU A 118 1.49 -6.07 -22.72
CA GLU A 118 2.64 -6.14 -21.82
C GLU A 118 2.40 -5.32 -20.54
N LEU A 119 1.89 -4.10 -20.68
CA LEU A 119 1.49 -3.25 -19.54
C LEU A 119 0.42 -3.94 -18.69
N GLN A 120 -0.62 -4.50 -19.33
CA GLN A 120 -1.67 -5.25 -18.65
C GLN A 120 -1.10 -6.44 -17.86
N ALA A 121 -0.17 -7.18 -18.44
CA ALA A 121 0.51 -8.30 -17.78
C ALA A 121 1.38 -7.84 -16.61
N ASN A 122 2.11 -6.73 -16.75
CA ASN A 122 2.93 -6.13 -15.70
C ASN A 122 2.07 -5.71 -14.50
N ILE A 123 1.01 -4.93 -14.75
CA ILE A 123 0.05 -4.50 -13.72
C ILE A 123 -0.57 -5.73 -13.03
N LYS A 124 -0.95 -6.76 -13.80
CA LYS A 124 -1.49 -8.01 -13.25
C LYS A 124 -0.49 -8.73 -12.34
N GLY A 125 0.77 -8.79 -12.74
CA GLY A 125 1.86 -9.36 -11.94
C GLY A 125 2.06 -8.59 -10.63
N ARG A 126 2.25 -7.28 -10.70
CA ARG A 126 2.42 -6.41 -9.52
C ARG A 126 1.22 -6.45 -8.58
N ASN A 127 -0.01 -6.42 -9.12
CA ASN A 127 -1.23 -6.51 -8.31
C ASN A 127 -1.37 -7.87 -7.60
N LYS A 128 -0.88 -8.95 -8.21
CA LYS A 128 -0.85 -10.26 -7.54
C LYS A 128 0.12 -10.26 -6.36
N SER A 129 1.27 -9.62 -6.50
CA SER A 129 2.26 -9.45 -5.42
C SER A 129 1.75 -8.57 -4.29
N LEU A 130 0.99 -7.52 -4.60
CA LEU A 130 0.37 -6.64 -3.59
C LEU A 130 -0.87 -7.21 -2.93
N LYS A 131 -1.36 -8.39 -3.36
CA LYS A 131 -2.63 -8.94 -2.89
C LYS A 131 -2.57 -9.22 -1.38
N PRO A 132 -3.35 -8.50 -0.55
CA PRO A 132 -3.31 -8.73 0.88
C PRO A 132 -3.93 -10.07 1.26
N PRO A 133 -3.47 -10.71 2.36
CA PRO A 133 -4.06 -11.93 2.89
C PRO A 133 -5.57 -11.79 3.11
N PHE A 134 -6.32 -12.88 2.95
CA PHE A 134 -7.78 -12.85 3.08
C PHE A 134 -8.26 -12.30 4.43
N LYS A 135 -7.64 -12.72 5.54
CA LYS A 135 -7.97 -12.24 6.90
C LYS A 135 -7.83 -10.71 7.03
N VAL A 136 -6.74 -10.15 6.47
CA VAL A 136 -6.47 -8.70 6.47
C VAL A 136 -7.54 -7.96 5.66
N ARG A 137 -7.88 -8.45 4.46
CA ARG A 137 -8.95 -7.87 3.63
C ARG A 137 -10.32 -7.92 4.32
N LEU A 138 -10.63 -9.03 4.98
CA LEU A 138 -11.89 -9.19 5.71
C LEU A 138 -11.99 -8.20 6.87
N LYS A 139 -10.94 -8.10 7.70
CA LYS A 139 -10.86 -7.14 8.81
C LYS A 139 -11.05 -5.70 8.32
N TYR A 140 -10.37 -5.32 7.25
CA TYR A 140 -10.52 -4.00 6.64
C TYR A 140 -11.97 -3.71 6.21
N LYS A 141 -12.62 -4.66 5.54
CA LYS A 141 -14.00 -4.50 5.06
C LYS A 141 -15.00 -4.40 6.22
N ILE A 142 -14.79 -5.15 7.29
CA ILE A 142 -15.60 -5.04 8.52
C ILE A 142 -15.43 -3.66 9.17
N ASN A 143 -14.19 -3.18 9.30
CA ASN A 143 -13.91 -1.85 9.87
C ASN A 143 -14.56 -0.72 9.05
N GLN A 144 -14.50 -0.81 7.72
CA GLN A 144 -15.18 0.12 6.81
C GLN A 144 -16.70 0.18 7.09
N LEU A 145 -17.35 -0.96 7.28
CA LEU A 145 -18.79 -1.03 7.57
C LEU A 145 -19.14 -0.39 8.93
N PHE A 146 -18.31 -0.62 9.96
CA PHE A 146 -18.50 -0.01 11.27
C PHE A 146 -18.28 1.50 11.26
N ASN A 147 -17.22 1.97 10.58
CA ASN A 147 -16.94 3.39 10.45
C ASN A 147 -18.03 4.12 9.67
N TRP A 148 -18.54 3.52 8.58
CA TRP A 148 -19.67 4.06 7.83
C TRP A 148 -20.94 4.18 8.68
N ARG A 149 -21.23 3.19 9.54
CA ARG A 149 -22.36 3.27 10.49
C ARG A 149 -22.20 4.37 11.54
N ARG A 150 -20.97 4.68 11.96
CA ARG A 150 -20.70 5.75 12.94
C ARG A 150 -20.83 7.15 12.34
N CYS A 151 -20.48 7.34 11.07
CA CYS A 151 -20.60 8.63 10.37
C CYS A 151 -22.04 8.98 9.91
N LYS A 152 -23.00 8.06 10.08
CA LYS A 152 -24.42 8.27 9.76
C LYS A 152 -25.29 8.66 10.96
N LYS A 153 -24.68 8.88 12.13
CA LYS A 153 -25.34 9.52 13.29
C LYS A 153 -25.00 10.99 13.29
#